data_AF-A0A933CS01-F1
#
_entry.id   AF-A0A933CS01-F1
#
_cell.length_a   1.000
_cell.length_b   1.000
_cell.length_c   1.000
_cell.angle_alpha   90.00
_cell.angle_beta   90.00
_cell.angle_gamma   90.00
#
_symmetry.space_group_name_H-M   'P 1'
#
loop_
_entity.id
_entity.type
_entity.pdbx_description
1 polymer ?
#
loop_
_entity_poly.entity_id
_entity_poly.type
_entity_poly.pdbx_seq_one_letter_code
_entity_poly.pdbx_strand_id
1 'polypeptide(L)'
;MCNVGDEVGIKIGPSEEAKLASGSKLHSVELEELLPIGRTLSGWAEVRNCHVGFVGYGKTAPGNKILIAVDREYEPEVPEVIARALREKGSRVDILRVDLGQADREFDFLDEVRVAMRREPWEKNPRRWEGIPFVEDFAARRGYDLLIHGKGGPIPRTEFRYEQIPWLRAEHLRQQATTYPRDLHLLINRKTWEPIWEKARGGKAHLTDAEGTDISWTYWDEYYNAGLHAFSANPIYGHLFAHPEPPVIPNGDASGVVAGTTSHFSRAFPQVKVEIEAGQVVKIIGGGNYGAAWRDLLQESKNIQYPCFPRPGLFYFWEAAIGTNPKISRPSRIDLHSSGGFEWERRRSGVIHMGFGTFWRSREERWAGERGLLYGHLHIHLLFPTLTVSDRNGREYTVIRNGRLCALDDPEVRSFAEQFGDPDDLLREDWIPEVPGINAPGSYEDYARDPGRSIYRRSE
;
A
#
# COMPACT_ATOMS: atom_id res chain seq x y z
N MET A 1 42.91 -4.82 -66.86
CA MET A 1 43.76 -5.01 -65.67
C MET A 1 43.92 -3.66 -65.01
N CYS A 2 43.47 -3.53 -63.75
CA CYS A 2 43.99 -2.65 -62.69
C CYS A 2 42.92 -2.45 -61.60
N ASN A 3 43.39 -2.59 -60.35
CA ASN A 3 42.70 -2.39 -59.07
C ASN A 3 42.19 -0.97 -58.84
N VAL A 4 41.06 -0.85 -58.13
CA VAL A 4 40.71 0.12 -57.05
C VAL A 4 39.52 -0.56 -56.32
N GLY A 5 39.46 -0.83 -55.01
CA GLY A 5 39.71 -0.01 -53.83
C GLY A 5 38.37 0.21 -53.10
N ASP A 6 38.35 -0.08 -51.79
CA ASP A 6 37.21 -0.22 -50.87
C ASP A 6 36.21 0.95 -50.78
N GLU A 7 34.97 0.64 -50.35
CA GLU A 7 34.32 1.19 -49.13
C GLU A 7 32.79 0.98 -49.13
N VAL A 8 32.29 -0.05 -48.43
CA VAL A 8 31.02 0.04 -47.69
C VAL A 8 31.16 -0.79 -46.41
N GLY A 9 31.53 -0.12 -45.32
CA GLY A 9 31.63 -0.73 -44.00
C GLY A 9 30.26 -1.03 -43.41
N ILE A 10 29.83 -2.29 -43.46
CA ILE A 10 28.78 -2.81 -42.59
C ILE A 10 29.47 -3.44 -41.38
N LYS A 11 29.54 -2.69 -40.27
CA LYS A 11 29.88 -3.27 -38.97
C LYS A 11 28.72 -4.15 -38.53
N ILE A 12 28.90 -5.46 -38.59
CA ILE A 12 28.01 -6.43 -37.94
C ILE A 12 28.17 -6.23 -36.43
N GLY A 13 27.18 -5.61 -35.79
CA GLY A 13 27.09 -5.53 -34.34
C GLY A 13 26.99 -6.95 -33.72
N PRO A 14 27.24 -7.10 -32.41
CA PRO A 14 27.25 -8.41 -31.78
C PRO A 14 25.94 -9.15 -32.06
N SER A 15 26.05 -10.44 -32.41
CA SER A 15 24.92 -11.31 -32.72
C SER A 15 23.88 -11.26 -31.59
N GLU A 16 22.60 -11.39 -31.93
CA GLU A 16 21.52 -11.43 -30.92
C GLU A 16 21.77 -12.49 -29.84
N GLU A 17 22.43 -13.60 -30.19
CA GLU A 17 22.86 -14.64 -29.23
C GLU A 17 23.85 -14.12 -28.17
N ALA A 18 24.76 -13.21 -28.54
CA ALA A 18 25.69 -12.62 -27.57
C ALA A 18 25.00 -11.61 -26.63
N LYS A 19 23.96 -10.90 -27.11
CA LYS A 19 23.11 -10.01 -26.29
C LYS A 19 22.16 -10.80 -25.37
N LEU A 20 21.61 -11.91 -25.86
CA LEU A 20 20.80 -12.85 -25.06
C LEU A 20 21.65 -13.57 -24.00
N ALA A 21 22.88 -13.98 -24.34
CA ALA A 21 23.80 -14.60 -23.39
C ALA A 21 24.34 -13.61 -22.35
N SER A 22 24.62 -12.35 -22.74
CA SER A 22 25.01 -11.31 -21.77
C SER A 22 23.83 -10.90 -20.88
N GLY A 23 22.62 -10.81 -21.43
CA GLY A 23 21.39 -10.54 -20.66
C GLY A 23 21.05 -11.67 -19.69
N SER A 24 21.18 -12.93 -20.11
CA SER A 24 21.00 -14.11 -19.25
C SER A 24 22.03 -14.16 -18.13
N LYS A 25 23.30 -13.83 -18.41
CA LYS A 25 24.35 -13.75 -17.36
C LYS A 25 24.11 -12.62 -16.38
N LEU A 26 23.77 -11.41 -16.84
CA LEU A 26 23.46 -10.28 -15.95
C LEU A 26 22.24 -10.60 -15.07
N HIS A 27 21.18 -11.15 -15.65
CA HIS A 27 19.99 -11.60 -14.92
C HIS A 27 20.32 -12.73 -13.92
N SER A 28 21.28 -13.62 -14.21
CA SER A 28 21.71 -14.64 -13.25
C SER A 28 22.47 -14.06 -12.06
N VAL A 29 23.29 -13.02 -12.26
CA VAL A 29 24.02 -12.33 -11.18
C VAL A 29 23.04 -11.59 -10.27
N GLU A 30 22.08 -10.87 -10.83
CA GLU A 30 21.06 -10.17 -10.03
C GLU A 30 20.20 -11.13 -9.19
N LEU A 31 19.86 -12.32 -9.71
CA LEU A 31 19.13 -13.32 -8.96
C LEU A 31 19.91 -13.88 -7.76
N GLU A 32 21.22 -14.09 -7.91
CA GLU A 32 22.06 -14.58 -6.80
C GLU A 32 22.15 -13.56 -5.66
N GLU A 33 22.21 -12.26 -5.99
CA GLU A 33 22.23 -11.18 -5.00
C GLU A 33 20.92 -11.07 -4.21
N LEU A 34 19.78 -11.38 -4.85
CA LEU A 34 18.46 -11.36 -4.20
C LEU A 34 18.18 -12.64 -3.42
N LEU A 35 18.86 -13.75 -3.71
CA LEU A 35 18.55 -15.07 -3.14
C LEU A 35 18.59 -15.13 -1.60
N PRO A 36 19.52 -14.45 -0.89
CA PRO A 36 19.47 -14.37 0.57
C PRO A 36 18.15 -13.81 1.11
N ILE A 37 17.54 -12.84 0.42
CA ILE A 37 16.23 -12.27 0.78
C ILE A 37 15.15 -13.33 0.58
N GLY A 38 15.14 -14.00 -0.58
CA GLY A 38 14.21 -15.12 -0.85
C GLY A 38 14.28 -16.22 0.21
N ARG A 39 15.50 -16.61 0.62
CA ARG A 39 15.74 -17.59 1.70
C ARG A 39 15.16 -17.11 3.03
N THR A 40 15.37 -15.84 3.37
CA THR A 40 14.85 -15.22 4.59
C THR A 40 13.32 -15.28 4.61
N LEU A 41 12.67 -14.82 3.55
CA LEU A 41 11.21 -14.85 3.41
C LEU A 41 10.66 -16.28 3.46
N SER A 42 11.37 -17.24 2.87
CA SER A 42 10.98 -18.67 2.90
C SER A 42 11.08 -19.30 4.30
N GLY A 43 11.79 -18.66 5.23
CA GLY A 43 11.87 -19.07 6.64
C GLY A 43 10.88 -18.36 7.55
N TRP A 44 10.36 -17.21 7.16
CA TRP A 44 9.48 -16.38 7.98
C TRP A 44 8.07 -16.95 8.12
N ALA A 45 7.45 -16.76 9.28
CA ALA A 45 6.11 -17.27 9.56
C ALA A 45 5.04 -16.69 8.61
N GLU A 46 4.20 -17.60 8.12
CA GLU A 46 2.97 -17.32 7.36
C GLU A 46 1.88 -16.80 8.28
N VAL A 47 1.52 -15.53 8.09
CA VAL A 47 0.52 -14.82 8.92
C VAL A 47 -0.57 -14.16 8.09
N ARG A 48 -0.66 -14.47 6.78
CA ARG A 48 -1.70 -13.96 5.89
C ARG A 48 -1.78 -12.43 5.89
N ASN A 49 -0.66 -11.79 5.61
CA ASN A 49 -0.54 -10.33 5.57
C ASN A 49 0.05 -9.87 4.23
N CYS A 50 -0.19 -8.62 3.85
CA CYS A 50 0.37 -7.97 2.67
C CYS A 50 1.46 -6.93 2.98
N HIS A 51 1.61 -6.57 4.26
CA HIS A 51 2.53 -5.51 4.65
C HIS A 51 3.96 -6.04 4.80
N VAL A 52 4.88 -5.35 4.14
CA VAL A 52 6.31 -5.65 4.12
C VAL A 52 6.87 -5.68 5.56
N GLY A 53 7.64 -6.71 5.89
CA GLY A 53 8.05 -7.06 7.26
C GLY A 53 7.20 -8.16 7.90
N PHE A 54 6.02 -8.47 7.35
CA PHE A 54 5.10 -9.50 7.86
C PHE A 54 4.75 -10.60 6.86
N VAL A 55 5.31 -10.55 5.65
CA VAL A 55 5.10 -11.58 4.62
C VAL A 55 6.16 -12.68 4.77
N GLY A 56 5.75 -13.94 4.80
CA GLY A 56 6.67 -15.08 4.89
C GLY A 56 6.03 -16.37 4.39
N TYR A 57 6.86 -17.38 4.09
CA TYR A 57 6.45 -18.65 3.47
C TYR A 57 6.97 -19.87 4.25
N GLY A 58 7.16 -19.70 5.57
CA GLY A 58 7.88 -20.59 6.48
C GLY A 58 7.29 -21.98 6.67
N LYS A 59 5.97 -22.14 6.56
CA LYS A 59 5.30 -23.45 6.73
C LYS A 59 5.49 -24.36 5.52
N THR A 60 6.11 -23.86 4.46
CA THR A 60 6.50 -24.64 3.29
C THR A 60 7.49 -25.76 3.66
N ALA A 61 7.19 -26.98 3.24
CA ALA A 61 7.95 -28.20 3.49
C ALA A 61 8.32 -28.93 2.17
N PRO A 62 9.28 -29.90 2.22
CA PRO A 62 9.59 -30.75 1.08
C PRO A 62 8.35 -31.44 0.51
N GLY A 63 8.24 -31.46 -0.81
CA GLY A 63 7.10 -32.06 -1.52
C GLY A 63 5.88 -31.15 -1.65
N ASN A 64 5.78 -30.02 -0.94
CA ASN A 64 4.67 -29.09 -1.14
C ASN A 64 4.61 -28.60 -2.59
N LYS A 65 3.40 -28.45 -3.10
CA LYS A 65 3.11 -27.87 -4.40
C LYS A 65 2.70 -26.40 -4.24
N ILE A 66 3.47 -25.50 -4.81
CA ILE A 66 3.30 -24.04 -4.64
C ILE A 66 3.03 -23.39 -5.99
N LEU A 67 2.04 -22.51 -6.02
CA LEU A 67 1.77 -21.64 -7.16
C LEU A 67 2.16 -20.22 -6.79
N ILE A 68 3.11 -19.64 -7.51
CA ILE A 68 3.35 -18.20 -7.51
C ILE A 68 2.62 -17.62 -8.71
N ALA A 69 1.60 -16.82 -8.48
CA ALA A 69 0.84 -16.19 -9.54
C ALA A 69 1.04 -14.68 -9.50
N VAL A 70 1.55 -14.13 -10.60
CA VAL A 70 1.85 -12.71 -10.76
C VAL A 70 1.29 -12.22 -12.09
N ASP A 71 1.14 -10.91 -12.26
CA ASP A 71 0.85 -10.32 -13.56
C ASP A 71 2.09 -9.66 -14.17
N ARG A 72 1.92 -8.96 -15.30
CA ARG A 72 3.02 -8.31 -16.02
C ARG A 72 3.65 -7.11 -15.30
N GLU A 73 3.08 -6.65 -14.19
CA GLU A 73 3.66 -5.54 -13.42
C GLU A 73 4.88 -5.97 -12.60
N TYR A 74 5.01 -7.27 -12.36
CA TYR A 74 6.16 -7.81 -11.66
C TYR A 74 7.36 -7.91 -12.57
N GLU A 75 8.48 -7.39 -12.09
CA GLU A 75 9.79 -7.78 -12.60
C GLU A 75 9.98 -9.29 -12.45
N PRO A 76 10.40 -10.01 -13.50
CA PRO A 76 10.61 -11.46 -13.51
C PRO A 76 11.41 -12.01 -12.33
N GLU A 77 12.37 -11.22 -11.86
CA GLU A 77 13.32 -11.55 -10.81
C GLU A 77 12.63 -11.76 -9.45
N VAL A 78 11.54 -11.03 -9.18
CA VAL A 78 10.82 -11.08 -7.91
C VAL A 78 10.14 -12.45 -7.66
N PRO A 79 9.25 -12.96 -8.53
CA PRO A 79 8.68 -14.29 -8.33
C PRO A 79 9.75 -15.38 -8.46
N GLU A 80 10.78 -15.20 -9.28
CA GLU A 80 11.81 -16.23 -9.50
C GLU A 80 12.70 -16.43 -8.27
N VAL A 81 13.11 -15.35 -7.58
CA VAL A 81 13.94 -15.49 -6.38
C VAL A 81 13.21 -16.20 -5.24
N ILE A 82 11.92 -15.91 -5.08
CA ILE A 82 11.05 -16.59 -4.11
C ILE A 82 10.88 -18.06 -4.53
N ALA A 83 10.61 -18.33 -5.81
CA ALA A 83 10.48 -19.70 -6.30
C ALA A 83 11.75 -20.52 -6.06
N ARG A 84 12.93 -19.94 -6.32
CA ARG A 84 14.21 -20.60 -6.10
C ARG A 84 14.43 -20.95 -4.62
N ALA A 85 14.19 -20.01 -3.71
CA ALA A 85 14.31 -20.26 -2.27
C ALA A 85 13.37 -21.38 -1.78
N LEU A 86 12.13 -21.43 -2.29
CA LEU A 86 11.17 -22.48 -1.95
C LEU A 86 11.55 -23.84 -2.56
N ARG A 87 12.13 -23.86 -3.77
CA ARG A 87 12.69 -25.07 -4.38
C ARG A 87 13.88 -25.61 -3.57
N GLU A 88 14.72 -24.76 -2.99
CA GLU A 88 15.80 -25.18 -2.08
C GLU A 88 15.28 -25.89 -0.82
N LYS A 89 14.06 -25.57 -0.38
CA LYS A 89 13.35 -26.30 0.70
C LYS A 89 12.73 -27.63 0.25
N GLY A 90 12.95 -28.05 -1.01
CA GLY A 90 12.45 -29.30 -1.57
C GLY A 90 11.00 -29.23 -2.08
N SER A 91 10.42 -28.04 -2.22
CA SER A 91 9.06 -27.87 -2.76
C SER A 91 9.05 -27.83 -4.30
N ARG A 92 7.89 -28.15 -4.88
CA ARG A 92 7.62 -27.99 -6.32
C ARG A 92 6.95 -26.64 -6.51
N VAL A 93 7.54 -25.78 -7.33
CA VAL A 93 7.06 -24.39 -7.51
C VAL A 93 6.80 -24.10 -8.97
N ASP A 94 5.54 -23.77 -9.27
CA ASP A 94 5.09 -23.29 -10.57
C ASP A 94 4.92 -21.76 -10.51
N ILE A 95 5.30 -21.07 -11.60
CA ILE A 95 5.04 -19.63 -11.76
C ILE A 95 4.01 -19.44 -12.86
N LEU A 96 2.89 -18.81 -12.54
CA LEU A 96 1.86 -18.39 -13.48
C LEU A 96 1.95 -16.88 -13.69
N ARG A 97 2.17 -16.46 -14.94
CA ARG A 97 2.11 -15.05 -15.34
C ARG A 97 0.78 -14.76 -16.03
N VAL A 98 -0.02 -13.90 -15.44
CA VAL A 98 -1.32 -13.48 -15.98
C VAL A 98 -1.14 -12.21 -16.80
N ASP A 99 -1.67 -12.20 -18.02
CA ASP A 99 -1.76 -10.99 -18.83
C ASP A 99 -3.05 -10.22 -18.48
N LEU A 100 -2.91 -9.14 -17.71
CA LEU A 100 -4.00 -8.22 -17.36
C LEU A 100 -3.98 -6.92 -18.18
N GLY A 101 -3.26 -6.88 -19.30
CA GLY A 101 -3.14 -5.69 -20.15
C GLY A 101 -1.77 -4.99 -20.05
N GLN A 102 -1.76 -3.68 -20.27
CA GLN A 102 -0.51 -2.90 -20.40
C GLN A 102 0.20 -2.75 -19.05
N ALA A 103 1.39 -3.38 -18.96
CA ALA A 103 2.19 -3.53 -17.75
C ALA A 103 2.66 -2.20 -17.15
N ASP A 104 3.29 -1.36 -17.98
CA ASP A 104 4.00 -0.15 -17.56
C ASP A 104 3.60 1.02 -18.45
N ARG A 105 2.99 2.03 -17.84
CA ARG A 105 2.80 3.34 -18.43
C ARG A 105 2.91 4.40 -17.35
N GLU A 106 3.09 5.64 -17.77
CA GLU A 106 2.96 6.76 -16.87
C GLU A 106 1.57 6.79 -16.23
N PHE A 107 1.55 7.13 -14.95
CA PHE A 107 0.33 7.45 -14.24
C PHE A 107 -0.40 8.63 -14.88
N ASP A 108 -1.72 8.54 -14.91
CA ASP A 108 -2.56 9.71 -15.03
C ASP A 108 -3.29 10.02 -13.71
N PHE A 109 -4.02 11.13 -13.69
CA PHE A 109 -4.74 11.60 -12.51
C PHE A 109 -5.97 10.77 -12.15
N LEU A 110 -6.39 9.81 -12.99
CA LEU A 110 -7.64 9.05 -12.87
C LEU A 110 -7.42 7.55 -12.73
N ASP A 111 -6.17 7.10 -12.58
CA ASP A 111 -5.83 5.69 -12.45
C ASP A 111 -6.53 5.03 -11.27
N GLU A 112 -6.42 5.61 -10.08
CA GLU A 112 -7.10 5.11 -8.90
C GLU A 112 -8.62 5.10 -9.08
N VAL A 113 -9.18 6.13 -9.71
CA VAL A 113 -10.62 6.20 -9.97
C VAL A 113 -11.07 4.99 -10.81
N ARG A 114 -10.34 4.66 -11.87
CA ARG A 114 -10.67 3.52 -12.74
C ARG A 114 -10.47 2.17 -12.06
N VAL A 115 -9.50 2.07 -11.14
CA VAL A 115 -9.21 0.81 -10.44
C VAL A 115 -10.18 0.58 -9.29
N ALA A 116 -10.42 1.60 -8.46
CA ALA A 116 -11.14 1.48 -7.20
C ALA A 116 -12.66 1.63 -7.37
N MET A 117 -13.12 2.53 -8.24
CA MET A 117 -14.54 2.89 -8.37
C MET A 117 -15.25 2.07 -9.44
N ARG A 118 -16.38 1.45 -9.08
CA ARG A 118 -17.02 0.38 -9.88
C ARG A 118 -18.52 0.44 -9.87
N ARG A 119 -19.14 -0.21 -10.87
CA ARG A 119 -20.60 -0.35 -11.04
C ARG A 119 -21.02 -1.77 -11.40
N GLU A 120 -20.09 -2.72 -11.36
CA GLU A 120 -20.32 -4.12 -11.69
C GLU A 120 -19.65 -5.00 -10.63
N PRO A 121 -20.05 -6.26 -10.44
CA PRO A 121 -19.38 -7.16 -9.51
C PRO A 121 -17.88 -7.23 -9.81
N TRP A 122 -17.06 -7.04 -8.77
CA TRP A 122 -15.60 -6.97 -8.94
C TRP A 122 -15.03 -8.26 -9.54
N GLU A 123 -15.68 -9.41 -9.31
CA GLU A 123 -15.29 -10.71 -9.85
C GLU A 123 -15.30 -10.74 -11.39
N LYS A 124 -16.10 -9.90 -12.06
CA LYS A 124 -16.16 -9.83 -13.54
C LYS A 124 -14.97 -9.10 -14.15
N ASN A 125 -14.38 -8.19 -13.39
CA ASN A 125 -13.28 -7.36 -13.84
C ASN A 125 -12.34 -7.09 -12.66
N PRO A 126 -11.60 -8.08 -12.12
CA PRO A 126 -10.89 -7.94 -10.85
C PRO A 126 -9.97 -6.72 -10.79
N ARG A 127 -9.83 -6.12 -9.61
CA ARG A 127 -8.89 -5.01 -9.41
C ARG A 127 -7.47 -5.56 -9.56
N ARG A 128 -6.64 -4.88 -10.35
CA ARG A 128 -5.28 -5.28 -10.74
C ARG A 128 -4.32 -5.53 -9.56
N TRP A 129 -4.65 -4.99 -8.39
CA TRP A 129 -3.84 -5.04 -7.18
C TRP A 129 -4.07 -6.29 -6.30
N GLU A 130 -5.18 -6.98 -6.53
CA GLU A 130 -5.64 -8.05 -5.65
C GLU A 130 -5.39 -9.45 -6.19
N GLY A 131 -5.78 -10.45 -5.40
CA GLY A 131 -5.96 -11.82 -5.89
C GLY A 131 -7.01 -11.89 -7.01
N ILE A 132 -6.75 -12.72 -8.02
CA ILE A 132 -7.59 -12.89 -9.19
C ILE A 132 -8.42 -14.17 -8.99
N PRO A 133 -9.77 -14.11 -9.00
CA PRO A 133 -10.61 -15.26 -8.66
C PRO A 133 -10.34 -16.53 -9.46
N PHE A 134 -10.04 -16.40 -10.76
CA PHE A 134 -9.73 -17.59 -11.58
C PHE A 134 -8.39 -18.24 -11.20
N VAL A 135 -7.41 -17.46 -10.70
CA VAL A 135 -6.14 -17.98 -10.20
C VAL A 135 -6.38 -18.73 -8.89
N GLU A 136 -7.22 -18.19 -8.02
CA GLU A 136 -7.63 -18.83 -6.77
C GLU A 136 -8.35 -20.17 -7.02
N ASP A 137 -9.31 -20.20 -7.96
CA ASP A 137 -10.00 -21.43 -8.40
C ASP A 137 -9.03 -22.42 -9.06
N PHE A 138 -8.11 -21.92 -9.91
CA PHE A 138 -7.07 -22.76 -10.53
C PHE A 138 -6.17 -23.41 -9.47
N ALA A 139 -5.75 -22.65 -8.46
CA ALA A 139 -4.92 -23.16 -7.36
C ALA A 139 -5.64 -24.28 -6.59
N ALA A 140 -6.91 -24.07 -6.25
CA ALA A 140 -7.75 -25.06 -5.58
C ALA A 140 -7.89 -26.35 -6.41
N ARG A 141 -8.31 -26.25 -7.68
CA ARG A 141 -8.56 -27.40 -8.55
C ARG A 141 -7.32 -28.22 -8.86
N ARG A 142 -6.15 -27.59 -8.85
CA ARG A 142 -4.86 -28.23 -9.12
C ARG A 142 -4.16 -28.73 -7.86
N GLY A 143 -4.81 -28.61 -6.69
CA GLY A 143 -4.31 -29.13 -5.42
C GLY A 143 -2.98 -28.51 -5.00
N TYR A 144 -2.87 -27.18 -5.09
CA TYR A 144 -1.71 -26.47 -4.54
C TYR A 144 -1.85 -26.34 -3.02
N ASP A 145 -0.75 -26.55 -2.30
CA ASP A 145 -0.69 -26.41 -0.83
C ASP A 145 -0.56 -24.94 -0.40
N LEU A 146 0.06 -24.12 -1.25
CA LEU A 146 0.27 -22.69 -1.05
C LEU A 146 0.08 -21.93 -2.37
N LEU A 147 -0.73 -20.87 -2.32
CA LEU A 147 -0.80 -19.83 -3.33
C LEU A 147 -0.07 -18.58 -2.83
N ILE A 148 0.88 -18.08 -3.62
CA ILE A 148 1.54 -16.80 -3.42
C ILE A 148 1.02 -15.84 -4.49
N HIS A 149 0.14 -14.91 -4.12
CA HIS A 149 -0.60 -14.10 -5.08
C HIS A 149 -1.14 -12.78 -4.53
N GLY A 150 -1.19 -11.72 -5.34
CA GLY A 150 -1.72 -10.41 -4.95
C GLY A 150 -0.69 -9.51 -4.25
N LYS A 151 -0.95 -8.21 -4.30
CA LYS A 151 0.01 -7.13 -3.96
C LYS A 151 -0.42 -6.30 -2.74
N GLY A 152 -1.71 -6.33 -2.43
CA GLY A 152 -2.32 -5.66 -1.29
C GLY A 152 -3.74 -6.14 -1.04
N GLY A 153 -4.43 -5.48 -0.12
CA GLY A 153 -5.82 -5.76 0.22
C GLY A 153 -6.02 -7.05 1.05
N PRO A 154 -7.26 -7.34 1.44
CA PRO A 154 -7.58 -8.48 2.29
C PRO A 154 -7.37 -9.81 1.56
N ILE A 155 -6.79 -10.80 2.25
CA ILE A 155 -6.58 -12.15 1.70
C ILE A 155 -7.87 -12.98 1.87
N PRO A 156 -8.46 -13.52 0.78
CA PRO A 156 -9.70 -14.29 0.87
C PRO A 156 -9.51 -15.57 1.68
N ARG A 157 -10.59 -16.03 2.34
CA ARG A 157 -10.57 -17.33 3.03
C ARG A 157 -10.52 -18.45 2.00
N THR A 158 -9.55 -19.34 2.15
CA THR A 158 -9.25 -20.45 1.25
C THR A 158 -8.99 -21.72 2.05
N GLU A 159 -9.28 -22.88 1.47
CA GLU A 159 -8.99 -24.19 2.07
C GLU A 159 -7.48 -24.53 2.04
N PHE A 160 -6.73 -23.87 1.15
CA PHE A 160 -5.27 -23.96 1.04
C PHE A 160 -4.60 -22.72 1.65
N ARG A 161 -3.29 -22.79 1.89
CA ARG A 161 -2.52 -21.64 2.42
C ARG A 161 -2.44 -20.55 1.37
N TYR A 162 -2.59 -19.29 1.77
CA TYR A 162 -2.54 -18.15 0.88
C TYR A 162 -1.68 -17.08 1.53
N GLU A 163 -0.60 -16.68 0.85
CA GLU A 163 0.21 -15.51 1.19
C GLU A 163 0.32 -14.53 0.00
N GLN A 164 0.66 -13.27 0.27
CA GLN A 164 0.84 -12.26 -0.77
C GLN A 164 2.29 -12.07 -1.19
N ILE A 165 2.50 -11.35 -2.29
CA ILE A 165 3.81 -10.97 -2.83
C ILE A 165 3.79 -9.46 -3.15
N PRO A 166 3.95 -8.58 -2.15
CA PRO A 166 3.73 -7.13 -2.29
C PRO A 166 4.85 -6.37 -3.01
N TRP A 167 5.90 -7.06 -3.47
CA TRP A 167 7.05 -6.49 -4.14
C TRP A 167 6.91 -6.62 -5.65
N LEU A 168 6.69 -5.52 -6.36
CA LEU A 168 6.62 -5.54 -7.83
C LEU A 168 7.99 -5.54 -8.52
N ARG A 169 9.03 -5.08 -7.82
CA ARG A 169 10.33 -4.74 -8.39
C ARG A 169 11.44 -5.32 -7.54
N ALA A 170 12.55 -5.66 -8.16
CA ALA A 170 13.77 -6.07 -7.48
C ALA A 170 14.24 -4.99 -6.49
N GLU A 171 14.08 -3.71 -6.84
CA GLU A 171 14.35 -2.59 -5.94
C GLU A 171 13.54 -2.68 -4.63
N HIS A 172 12.24 -3.00 -4.69
CA HIS A 172 11.43 -3.19 -3.49
C HIS A 172 11.98 -4.32 -2.61
N LEU A 173 12.40 -5.44 -3.20
CA LEU A 173 12.98 -6.56 -2.47
C LEU A 173 14.28 -6.17 -1.76
N ARG A 174 15.13 -5.36 -2.43
CA ARG A 174 16.43 -4.92 -1.91
C ARG A 174 16.33 -3.97 -0.73
N GLN A 175 15.20 -3.29 -0.55
CA GLN A 175 15.03 -2.39 0.59
C GLN A 175 15.09 -3.16 1.91
N GLN A 176 15.74 -2.56 2.92
CA GLN A 176 15.85 -3.14 4.25
C GLN A 176 14.48 -3.42 4.87
N ALA A 177 13.42 -2.73 4.44
CA ALA A 177 12.04 -3.02 4.82
C ALA A 177 11.66 -4.49 4.67
N THR A 178 12.13 -5.15 3.61
CA THR A 178 11.78 -6.53 3.28
C THR A 178 12.26 -7.53 4.32
N THR A 179 13.46 -7.32 4.87
CA THR A 179 14.08 -8.19 5.88
C THR A 179 14.25 -7.47 7.23
N TYR A 180 13.46 -6.42 7.48
CA TYR A 180 13.52 -5.65 8.71
C TYR A 180 13.23 -6.57 9.91
N PRO A 181 13.95 -6.43 11.06
CA PRO A 181 13.78 -7.36 12.18
C PRO A 181 12.33 -7.43 12.65
N ARG A 182 11.70 -8.60 12.43
CA ARG A 182 10.25 -8.77 12.59
C ARG A 182 9.78 -8.52 14.01
N ASP A 183 10.51 -8.98 15.01
CA ASP A 183 10.13 -8.79 16.41
C ASP A 183 10.20 -7.31 16.81
N LEU A 184 11.17 -6.56 16.27
CA LEU A 184 11.26 -5.12 16.47
C LEU A 184 10.09 -4.41 15.78
N HIS A 185 9.75 -4.82 14.56
CA HIS A 185 8.59 -4.28 13.85
C HIS A 185 7.28 -4.56 14.59
N LEU A 186 7.11 -5.77 15.15
CA LEU A 186 5.97 -6.11 16.01
C LEU A 186 5.88 -5.18 17.23
N LEU A 187 7.01 -4.92 17.90
CA LEU A 187 7.03 -4.02 19.06
C LEU A 187 6.65 -2.59 18.67
N ILE A 188 7.19 -2.07 17.55
CA ILE A 188 6.81 -0.75 17.01
C ILE A 188 5.30 -0.69 16.79
N ASN A 189 4.71 -1.69 16.12
CA ASN A 189 3.27 -1.72 15.87
C ASN A 189 2.45 -1.74 17.17
N ARG A 190 2.85 -2.55 18.17
CA ARG A 190 2.16 -2.60 19.46
C ARG A 190 2.20 -1.25 20.17
N LYS A 191 3.37 -0.59 20.20
CA LYS A 191 3.54 0.73 20.83
C LYS A 191 2.79 1.84 20.10
N THR A 192 2.71 1.78 18.77
CA THR A 192 1.86 2.70 17.98
C THR A 192 0.37 2.46 18.24
N TRP A 193 -0.04 1.19 18.42
CA TRP A 193 -1.44 0.82 18.61
C TRP A 193 -1.97 1.11 20.02
N GLU A 194 -1.13 0.98 21.05
CA GLU A 194 -1.52 1.09 22.45
C GLU A 194 -2.32 2.38 22.77
N PRO A 195 -1.90 3.60 22.37
CA PRO A 195 -2.68 4.80 22.64
C PRO A 195 -4.09 4.75 22.03
N ILE A 196 -4.22 4.20 20.82
CA ILE A 196 -5.49 4.13 20.07
C ILE A 196 -6.40 3.09 20.72
N TRP A 197 -5.90 1.88 20.97
CA TRP A 197 -6.73 0.77 21.42
C TRP A 197 -6.95 0.74 22.92
N GLU A 198 -5.91 0.94 23.72
CA GLU A 198 -5.97 0.77 25.18
C GLU A 198 -6.38 2.06 25.91
N LYS A 199 -6.15 3.23 25.31
CA LYS A 199 -6.38 4.54 25.98
C LYS A 199 -7.52 5.33 25.39
N ALA A 200 -7.68 5.35 24.07
CA ALA A 200 -8.57 6.29 23.42
C ALA A 200 -10.06 5.91 23.47
N ARG A 201 -10.42 4.73 23.99
CA ARG A 201 -11.83 4.28 24.08
C ARG A 201 -12.71 5.28 24.83
N GLY A 202 -13.66 5.90 24.12
CA GLY A 202 -14.56 6.96 24.58
C GLY A 202 -13.95 8.37 24.58
N GLY A 203 -12.72 8.53 24.10
CA GLY A 203 -12.06 9.81 23.87
C GLY A 203 -12.10 10.20 22.39
N LYS A 204 -11.11 10.99 21.94
CA LYS A 204 -11.10 11.59 20.59
C LYS A 204 -9.76 11.46 19.90
N ALA A 205 -9.76 11.50 18.57
CA ALA A 205 -8.57 11.79 17.80
C ALA A 205 -8.60 13.24 17.29
N HIS A 206 -7.42 13.84 17.19
CA HIS A 206 -7.17 15.05 16.42
C HIS A 206 -5.98 14.78 15.49
N LEU A 207 -6.21 14.97 14.20
CA LEU A 207 -5.24 14.71 13.15
C LEU A 207 -5.04 15.99 12.33
N THR A 208 -3.80 16.45 12.28
CA THR A 208 -3.38 17.58 11.45
C THR A 208 -2.25 17.16 10.51
N ASP A 209 -2.10 17.86 9.38
CA ASP A 209 -0.97 17.67 8.46
C ASP A 209 -0.58 19.03 7.86
N ALA A 210 0.70 19.20 7.53
CA ALA A 210 1.24 20.45 7.01
C ALA A 210 0.66 20.86 5.64
N GLU A 211 0.07 19.93 4.89
CA GLU A 211 -0.70 20.22 3.67
C GLU A 211 -2.10 20.80 3.97
N GLY A 212 -2.50 20.93 5.24
CA GLY A 212 -3.75 21.59 5.65
C GLY A 212 -4.90 20.64 6.01
N THR A 213 -4.58 19.40 6.36
CA THR A 213 -5.52 18.52 7.07
C THR A 213 -5.70 19.02 8.49
N ASP A 214 -6.94 19.06 8.95
CA ASP A 214 -7.36 19.30 10.33
C ASP A 214 -8.72 18.62 10.53
N ILE A 215 -8.71 17.44 11.14
CA ILE A 215 -9.90 16.61 11.33
C ILE A 215 -9.89 15.98 12.72
N SER A 216 -11.08 15.79 13.28
CA SER A 216 -11.27 15.06 14.54
C SER A 216 -12.40 14.04 14.44
N TRP A 217 -12.36 13.02 15.28
CA TRP A 217 -13.41 12.02 15.45
C TRP A 217 -13.43 11.46 16.87
N THR A 218 -14.57 10.90 17.29
CA THR A 218 -14.73 10.26 18.59
C THR A 218 -14.54 8.74 18.47
N TYR A 219 -13.81 8.16 19.43
CA TYR A 219 -13.61 6.72 19.58
C TYR A 219 -14.74 6.09 20.38
N TRP A 220 -15.92 6.01 19.77
CA TRP A 220 -17.12 5.45 20.39
C TRP A 220 -16.94 4.00 20.87
N ASP A 221 -17.61 3.64 21.97
CA ASP A 221 -17.50 2.31 22.58
C ASP A 221 -17.96 1.19 21.64
N GLU A 222 -18.91 1.49 20.77
CA GLU A 222 -19.46 0.63 19.76
C GLU A 222 -18.38 0.10 18.82
N TYR A 223 -17.39 0.93 18.45
CA TYR A 223 -16.30 0.50 17.57
C TYR A 223 -15.42 -0.58 18.20
N TYR A 224 -15.12 -0.47 19.50
CA TYR A 224 -14.32 -1.45 20.24
C TYR A 224 -15.06 -2.79 20.44
N ASN A 225 -16.39 -2.75 20.39
CA ASN A 225 -17.24 -3.92 20.60
C ASN A 225 -17.71 -4.56 19.28
N ALA A 226 -17.50 -3.90 18.13
CA ALA A 226 -18.07 -4.30 16.85
C ALA A 226 -17.35 -5.49 16.17
N GLY A 227 -16.16 -5.89 16.64
CA GLY A 227 -15.41 -7.00 16.04
C GLY A 227 -15.00 -6.70 14.59
N LEU A 228 -14.61 -5.45 14.34
CA LEU A 228 -14.16 -4.98 13.03
C LEU A 228 -12.89 -5.72 12.58
N HIS A 229 -12.63 -5.73 11.27
CA HIS A 229 -11.54 -6.47 10.65
C HIS A 229 -10.15 -5.97 11.05
N ALA A 230 -9.92 -4.66 10.98
CA ALA A 230 -8.63 -4.02 11.19
C ALA A 230 -8.58 -3.17 12.47
N PHE A 231 -9.70 -2.53 12.86
CA PHE A 231 -9.83 -1.85 14.14
C PHE A 231 -10.22 -2.84 15.25
N SER A 232 -9.23 -3.58 15.78
CA SER A 232 -9.47 -4.58 16.83
C SER A 232 -8.30 -4.70 17.82
N ALA A 233 -8.47 -5.53 18.85
CA ALA A 233 -7.40 -5.86 19.79
C ALA A 233 -6.17 -6.51 19.11
N ASN A 234 -6.38 -7.12 17.94
CA ASN A 234 -5.33 -7.69 17.11
C ASN A 234 -5.34 -6.97 15.75
N PRO A 235 -4.71 -5.80 15.64
CA PRO A 235 -4.77 -5.00 14.42
C PRO A 235 -3.94 -5.64 13.29
N ILE A 236 -4.11 -5.12 12.08
CA ILE A 236 -3.26 -5.50 10.94
C ILE A 236 -1.89 -4.84 11.09
N TYR A 237 -0.90 -5.62 11.55
CA TYR A 237 0.47 -5.10 11.68
C TYR A 237 1.04 -4.68 10.32
N GLY A 238 1.74 -3.56 10.32
CA GLY A 238 2.22 -2.87 9.12
C GLY A 238 1.26 -1.80 8.59
N HIS A 239 0.04 -1.71 9.13
CA HIS A 239 -1.06 -0.91 8.59
C HIS A 239 -2.17 -0.71 9.63
N LEU A 240 -1.91 0.16 10.60
CA LEU A 240 -2.76 0.33 11.78
C LEU A 240 -3.86 1.37 11.54
N PHE A 241 -5.10 1.05 11.89
CA PHE A 241 -6.26 1.89 11.60
C PHE A 241 -6.53 2.87 12.74
N ALA A 242 -6.10 4.12 12.61
CA ALA A 242 -6.44 5.16 13.59
C ALA A 242 -7.93 5.54 13.57
N HIS A 243 -8.61 5.34 12.46
CA HIS A 243 -10.06 5.47 12.37
C HIS A 243 -10.70 4.09 12.14
N PRO A 244 -11.80 3.74 12.84
CA PRO A 244 -12.52 2.49 12.63
C PRO A 244 -13.11 2.38 11.22
N GLU A 245 -12.96 1.21 10.58
CA GLU A 245 -13.48 1.00 9.24
C GLU A 245 -15.02 0.86 9.18
N PRO A 246 -15.66 0.99 7.98
CA PRO A 246 -17.07 0.69 7.79
C PRO A 246 -17.41 -0.75 8.18
N PRO A 247 -18.62 -1.01 8.70
CA PRO A 247 -19.79 -0.11 8.73
C PRO A 247 -19.65 1.09 9.68
N VAL A 248 -20.03 2.27 9.19
CA VAL A 248 -19.98 3.51 9.99
C VAL A 248 -21.21 3.56 10.89
N ILE A 249 -20.99 3.74 12.19
CA ILE A 249 -22.09 3.80 13.16
C ILE A 249 -22.92 5.09 12.98
N PRO A 250 -24.21 5.11 13.38
CA PRO A 250 -25.05 6.30 13.26
C PRO A 250 -24.51 7.56 13.94
N ASN A 251 -23.77 7.39 15.05
CA ASN A 251 -23.17 8.48 15.82
C ASN A 251 -21.75 8.85 15.35
N GLY A 252 -21.29 8.30 14.20
CA GLY A 252 -20.00 8.68 13.62
C GLY A 252 -19.94 10.18 13.36
N ASP A 253 -18.95 10.86 13.96
CA ASP A 253 -18.91 12.32 14.07
C ASP A 253 -17.67 12.95 13.42
N ALA A 254 -16.90 12.16 12.66
CA ALA A 254 -15.67 12.65 12.05
C ALA A 254 -15.95 13.93 11.22
N SER A 255 -15.25 15.02 11.53
CA SER A 255 -15.53 16.33 10.95
C SER A 255 -14.26 17.17 10.83
N GLY A 256 -14.16 17.94 9.75
CA GLY A 256 -13.00 18.77 9.45
C GLY A 256 -12.60 18.73 7.98
N VAL A 257 -11.32 18.92 7.72
CA VAL A 257 -10.75 18.95 6.37
C VAL A 257 -9.64 17.91 6.25
N VAL A 258 -9.64 17.15 5.16
CA VAL A 258 -8.48 16.34 4.75
C VAL A 258 -7.94 16.91 3.44
N ALA A 259 -6.64 17.14 3.39
CA ALA A 259 -5.95 17.75 2.27
C ALA A 259 -4.66 16.99 1.94
N GLY A 260 -4.30 16.97 0.66
CA GLY A 260 -3.04 16.38 0.20
C GLY A 260 -2.88 16.45 -1.32
N THR A 261 -1.75 15.94 -1.79
CA THR A 261 -1.29 16.01 -3.18
C THR A 261 -1.01 14.65 -3.83
N THR A 262 -1.21 13.56 -3.09
CA THR A 262 -0.94 12.18 -3.53
C THR A 262 -2.04 11.23 -3.06
N SER A 263 -2.17 10.10 -3.74
CA SER A 263 -3.09 8.99 -3.43
C SER A 263 -2.46 7.67 -3.89
N HIS A 264 -3.08 6.50 -3.68
CA HIS A 264 -2.41 5.21 -3.95
C HIS A 264 -1.92 5.02 -5.39
N PHE A 265 -2.80 5.28 -6.35
CA PHE A 265 -2.64 4.87 -7.74
C PHE A 265 -2.93 6.04 -8.67
N SER A 266 -2.33 7.19 -8.45
CA SER A 266 -2.51 8.32 -9.35
C SER A 266 -1.22 9.10 -9.52
N ARG A 267 -1.15 9.87 -10.60
CA ARG A 267 -0.15 10.94 -10.70
C ARG A 267 -0.44 11.94 -9.58
N ALA A 268 0.61 12.40 -8.91
CA ALA A 268 0.51 13.46 -7.91
C ALA A 268 -0.26 14.66 -8.51
N PHE A 269 -1.29 15.11 -7.80
CA PHE A 269 -2.29 16.04 -8.30
C PHE A 269 -2.21 17.37 -7.56
N PRO A 270 -2.62 18.49 -8.19
CA PRO A 270 -2.76 19.76 -7.48
C PRO A 270 -3.59 19.55 -6.22
N GLN A 271 -3.25 20.22 -5.12
CA GLN A 271 -3.84 19.96 -3.82
C GLN A 271 -5.38 19.79 -3.90
N VAL A 272 -5.86 18.68 -3.36
CA VAL A 272 -7.28 18.46 -3.10
C VAL A 272 -7.55 18.72 -1.63
N LYS A 273 -8.72 19.29 -1.33
CA LYS A 273 -9.27 19.36 0.03
C LYS A 273 -10.67 18.76 0.03
N VAL A 274 -10.95 17.88 0.98
CA VAL A 274 -12.29 17.38 1.25
C VAL A 274 -12.76 17.87 2.60
N GLU A 275 -13.92 18.52 2.61
CA GLU A 275 -14.62 18.89 3.83
C GLU A 275 -15.53 17.72 4.22
N ILE A 276 -15.46 17.33 5.48
CA ILE A 276 -16.16 16.19 6.05
C ILE A 276 -17.06 16.68 7.16
N GLU A 277 -18.31 16.23 7.15
CA GLU A 277 -19.28 16.48 8.21
C GLU A 277 -19.95 15.16 8.62
N ALA A 278 -19.97 14.88 9.93
CA ALA A 278 -20.59 13.69 10.50
C ALA A 278 -20.19 12.39 9.77
N GLY A 279 -18.89 12.25 9.51
CA GLY A 279 -18.28 11.10 8.87
C GLY A 279 -18.36 11.06 7.35
N GLN A 280 -18.95 12.05 6.68
CA GLN A 280 -19.16 12.00 5.23
C GLN A 280 -18.56 13.23 4.52
N VAL A 281 -17.96 13.02 3.36
CA VAL A 281 -17.49 14.10 2.49
C VAL A 281 -18.70 14.90 1.98
N VAL A 282 -18.71 16.20 2.24
CA VAL A 282 -19.77 17.13 1.79
C VAL A 282 -19.30 18.06 0.67
N LYS A 283 -17.99 18.29 0.55
CA LYS A 283 -17.44 19.21 -0.44
C LYS A 283 -16.00 18.86 -0.81
N ILE A 284 -15.64 19.13 -2.06
CA ILE A 284 -14.33 18.81 -2.63
C ILE A 284 -13.81 20.05 -3.38
N ILE A 285 -12.65 20.56 -2.96
CA ILE A 285 -12.02 21.78 -3.48
C ILE A 285 -10.67 21.41 -4.11
N GLY A 286 -10.36 22.01 -5.26
CA GLY A 286 -9.08 21.75 -5.94
C GLY A 286 -9.02 20.35 -6.56
N GLY A 287 -7.84 19.74 -6.52
CA GLY A 287 -7.58 18.36 -6.97
C GLY A 287 -7.33 18.18 -8.48
N GLY A 288 -7.40 19.24 -9.29
CA GLY A 288 -7.35 19.13 -10.75
C GLY A 288 -8.35 18.10 -11.29
N ASN A 289 -7.89 17.22 -12.19
CA ASN A 289 -8.70 16.16 -12.77
C ASN A 289 -9.16 15.12 -11.73
N TYR A 290 -8.32 14.81 -10.73
CA TYR A 290 -8.66 13.86 -9.67
C TYR A 290 -9.83 14.40 -8.83
N GLY A 291 -9.72 15.66 -8.36
CA GLY A 291 -10.79 16.33 -7.62
C GLY A 291 -12.07 16.54 -8.43
N ALA A 292 -11.97 16.75 -9.75
CA ALA A 292 -13.14 16.82 -10.63
C ALA A 292 -13.88 15.48 -10.72
N ALA A 293 -13.16 14.39 -10.96
CA ALA A 293 -13.75 13.05 -10.97
C ALA A 293 -14.41 12.71 -9.63
N TRP A 294 -13.80 13.13 -8.51
CA TRP A 294 -14.35 12.90 -7.20
C TRP A 294 -15.67 13.65 -6.96
N ARG A 295 -15.80 14.88 -7.47
CA ARG A 295 -17.06 15.65 -7.45
C ARG A 295 -18.16 14.96 -8.27
N ASP A 296 -17.83 14.41 -9.43
CA ASP A 296 -18.79 13.70 -10.27
C ASP A 296 -19.32 12.44 -9.56
N LEU A 297 -18.43 11.66 -8.96
CA LEU A 297 -18.79 10.46 -8.19
C LEU A 297 -19.60 10.79 -6.92
N LEU A 298 -19.29 11.92 -6.27
CA LEU A 298 -20.03 12.39 -5.11
C LEU A 298 -21.47 12.75 -5.52
N GLN A 299 -21.65 13.43 -6.64
CA GLN A 299 -22.97 13.74 -7.19
C GLN A 299 -23.75 12.50 -7.62
N GLU A 300 -23.09 11.54 -8.27
CA GLU A 300 -23.72 10.29 -8.70
C GLU A 300 -24.26 9.49 -7.51
N SER A 301 -23.49 9.41 -6.42
CA SER A 301 -23.83 8.57 -5.26
C SER A 301 -24.76 9.21 -4.24
N LYS A 302 -24.98 10.53 -4.26
CA LYS A 302 -25.63 11.30 -3.17
C LYS A 302 -26.99 10.77 -2.70
N ASN A 303 -27.75 10.10 -3.57
CA ASN A 303 -29.09 9.59 -3.29
C ASN A 303 -29.13 8.07 -3.06
N ILE A 304 -27.98 7.41 -3.06
CA ILE A 304 -27.89 5.95 -2.89
C ILE A 304 -27.72 5.65 -1.41
N GLN A 305 -28.63 4.87 -0.84
CA GLN A 305 -28.50 4.34 0.51
C GLN A 305 -27.71 3.02 0.49
N TYR A 306 -26.48 3.04 1.01
CA TYR A 306 -25.66 1.84 1.17
C TYR A 306 -25.96 1.17 2.51
N PRO A 307 -25.92 -0.18 2.61
CA PRO A 307 -26.18 -0.87 3.87
C PRO A 307 -25.19 -0.55 5.01
N CYS A 308 -23.94 -0.22 4.67
CA CYS A 308 -22.87 0.07 5.64
C CYS A 308 -22.84 1.52 6.13
N PHE A 309 -23.70 2.41 5.62
CA PHE A 309 -23.67 3.83 5.95
C PHE A 309 -24.99 4.32 6.56
N PRO A 310 -24.94 5.26 7.51
CA PRO A 310 -26.13 5.70 8.22
C PRO A 310 -27.03 6.63 7.40
N ARG A 311 -26.52 7.24 6.32
CA ARG A 311 -27.28 8.13 5.43
C ARG A 311 -26.88 7.89 3.96
N PRO A 312 -27.67 8.39 2.99
CA PRO A 312 -27.33 8.27 1.57
C PRO A 312 -25.99 8.93 1.20
N GLY A 313 -25.33 8.39 0.17
CA GLY A 313 -24.03 8.85 -0.34
C GLY A 313 -22.89 7.87 -0.04
N LEU A 314 -21.89 7.85 -0.92
CA LEU A 314 -20.81 6.85 -0.89
C LEU A 314 -19.63 7.25 0.00
N PHE A 315 -19.16 8.50 -0.10
CA PHE A 315 -17.87 8.92 0.44
C PHE A 315 -17.90 9.21 1.95
N TYR A 316 -18.10 8.15 2.73
CA TYR A 316 -17.87 8.15 4.18
C TYR A 316 -16.38 7.95 4.47
N PHE A 317 -15.89 8.59 5.53
CA PHE A 317 -14.56 8.38 6.05
C PHE A 317 -14.42 6.93 6.51
N TRP A 318 -13.58 6.19 5.78
CA TRP A 318 -13.36 4.78 6.01
C TRP A 318 -12.14 4.59 6.91
N GLU A 319 -10.96 4.97 6.44
CA GLU A 319 -9.71 4.62 7.11
C GLU A 319 -8.79 5.82 7.27
N ALA A 320 -8.12 5.89 8.42
CA ALA A 320 -6.87 6.62 8.60
C ALA A 320 -5.81 5.57 8.94
N ALA A 321 -5.17 5.04 7.92
CA ALA A 321 -4.30 3.90 8.10
C ALA A 321 -2.81 4.30 8.10
N ILE A 322 -2.12 3.87 9.16
CA ILE A 322 -0.75 4.25 9.52
C ILE A 322 0.22 3.20 8.99
N GLY A 323 1.16 3.62 8.13
CA GLY A 323 2.34 2.83 7.82
C GLY A 323 3.29 2.77 9.03
N THR A 324 3.98 1.64 9.23
CA THR A 324 4.83 1.44 10.44
C THR A 324 6.26 0.99 10.17
N ASN A 325 6.66 0.83 8.91
CA ASN A 325 7.99 0.35 8.57
C ASN A 325 8.94 1.54 8.28
N PRO A 326 9.98 1.79 9.09
CA PRO A 326 10.88 2.94 8.88
C PRO A 326 11.81 2.78 7.66
N LYS A 327 11.88 1.58 7.08
CA LYS A 327 12.83 1.24 6.01
C LYS A 327 12.24 1.28 4.60
N ILE A 328 11.01 1.77 4.47
CA ILE A 328 10.37 2.00 3.19
C ILE A 328 10.96 3.28 2.58
N SER A 329 11.49 3.14 1.37
CA SER A 329 11.97 4.25 0.55
C SER A 329 11.20 4.33 -0.76
N ARG A 330 11.05 5.54 -1.30
CA ARG A 330 10.47 5.76 -2.64
C ARG A 330 11.26 4.97 -3.68
N PRO A 331 10.61 4.12 -4.50
CA PRO A 331 11.29 3.40 -5.56
C PRO A 331 11.69 4.36 -6.68
N SER A 332 12.73 3.99 -7.41
CA SER A 332 13.13 4.64 -8.64
C SER A 332 11.99 4.62 -9.67
N ARG A 333 11.92 5.67 -10.48
CA ARG A 333 10.92 5.82 -11.55
C ARG A 333 9.48 5.65 -11.09
N ILE A 334 9.12 6.12 -9.89
CA ILE A 334 7.75 6.05 -9.35
C ILE A 334 6.69 6.54 -10.35
N ASP A 335 7.03 7.43 -11.29
CA ASP A 335 6.19 7.88 -12.41
C ASP A 335 5.66 6.74 -13.31
N LEU A 336 6.35 5.61 -13.39
CA LEU A 336 6.01 4.47 -14.24
C LEU A 336 5.31 3.32 -13.52
N HIS A 337 5.16 3.38 -12.20
CA HIS A 337 4.56 2.28 -11.44
C HIS A 337 3.04 2.45 -11.40
N SER A 338 2.38 2.68 -12.55
CA SER A 338 0.91 2.84 -12.68
C SER A 338 0.09 1.77 -11.92
N SER A 339 0.77 0.66 -11.71
CA SER A 339 0.48 -0.52 -10.95
C SER A 339 0.43 -0.37 -9.43
N GLY A 340 1.32 0.39 -8.81
CA GLY A 340 1.55 0.38 -7.35
C GLY A 340 2.38 1.53 -6.77
N GLY A 341 2.46 2.67 -7.45
CA GLY A 341 3.28 3.84 -7.15
C GLY A 341 3.31 4.28 -5.69
N PHE A 342 2.44 5.21 -5.28
CA PHE A 342 2.45 5.71 -3.89
C PHE A 342 1.87 4.68 -2.89
N GLU A 343 1.21 3.64 -3.38
CA GLU A 343 0.84 2.46 -2.60
C GLU A 343 2.04 1.79 -1.90
N TRP A 344 3.26 1.91 -2.44
CA TRP A 344 4.47 1.50 -1.72
C TRP A 344 4.79 2.45 -0.56
N GLU A 345 4.74 3.76 -0.80
CA GLU A 345 5.13 4.82 0.16
C GLU A 345 4.25 4.85 1.40
N ARG A 346 2.97 4.50 1.29
CA ARG A 346 2.04 4.45 2.42
C ARG A 346 2.48 3.53 3.56
N ARG A 347 3.37 2.57 3.27
CA ARG A 347 3.87 1.58 4.23
C ARG A 347 4.95 2.17 5.14
N ARG A 348 5.52 3.32 4.76
CA ARG A 348 6.53 4.05 5.54
C ARG A 348 5.95 4.44 6.90
N SER A 349 6.74 4.24 7.95
CA SER A 349 6.39 4.67 9.30
C SER A 349 5.90 6.11 9.31
N GLY A 350 4.73 6.36 9.91
CA GLY A 350 4.24 7.72 10.15
C GLY A 350 3.48 8.38 9.00
N VAL A 351 3.50 7.79 7.80
CA VAL A 351 2.57 8.18 6.72
C VAL A 351 1.19 7.66 7.07
N ILE A 352 0.17 8.52 6.89
CA ILE A 352 -1.24 8.13 6.98
C ILE A 352 -1.84 8.23 5.60
N HIS A 353 -2.63 7.24 5.19
CA HIS A 353 -3.54 7.42 4.06
C HIS A 353 -4.98 7.40 4.56
N MET A 354 -5.76 8.29 3.97
CA MET A 354 -7.13 8.59 4.32
C MET A 354 -8.03 8.04 3.22
N GLY A 355 -8.81 6.99 3.52
CA GLY A 355 -9.72 6.37 2.57
C GLY A 355 -11.16 6.83 2.76
N PHE A 356 -11.90 7.00 1.65
CA PHE A 356 -13.30 7.44 1.66
C PHE A 356 -14.16 6.57 0.75
N GLY A 357 -15.14 5.86 1.30
CA GLY A 357 -16.04 4.99 0.54
C GLY A 357 -16.27 3.62 1.20
N THR A 358 -16.60 2.61 0.40
CA THR A 358 -16.95 1.26 0.89
C THR A 358 -15.73 0.43 1.27
N PHE A 359 -15.91 -0.48 2.23
CA PHE A 359 -14.88 -1.45 2.63
C PHE A 359 -14.57 -2.43 1.48
N TRP A 360 -13.28 -2.67 1.27
CA TRP A 360 -12.78 -3.43 0.15
C TRP A 360 -13.20 -4.93 0.21
N ARG A 361 -13.78 -5.49 -0.88
CA ARG A 361 -14.34 -6.85 -0.96
C ARG A 361 -15.44 -7.15 0.07
N SER A 362 -16.11 -6.11 0.57
CA SER A 362 -17.17 -6.29 1.54
C SER A 362 -18.44 -6.89 0.91
N ARG A 363 -19.36 -7.32 1.76
CA ARG A 363 -20.70 -7.77 1.30
C ARG A 363 -21.47 -6.62 0.64
N GLU A 364 -21.18 -5.39 1.04
CA GLU A 364 -21.81 -4.17 0.53
C GLU A 364 -21.29 -3.79 -0.85
N GLU A 365 -19.99 -3.97 -1.14
CA GLU A 365 -19.47 -3.83 -2.51
C GLU A 365 -20.12 -4.85 -3.46
N ARG A 366 -20.29 -6.10 -3.02
CA ARG A 366 -21.03 -7.12 -3.80
C ARG A 366 -22.48 -6.70 -4.03
N TRP A 367 -23.17 -6.26 -2.98
CA TRP A 367 -24.55 -5.80 -3.06
C TRP A 367 -24.72 -4.66 -4.08
N ALA A 368 -23.80 -3.69 -4.09
CA ALA A 368 -23.82 -2.56 -5.01
C ALA A 368 -23.52 -2.99 -6.45
N GLY A 369 -22.47 -3.80 -6.65
CA GLY A 369 -22.08 -4.31 -7.96
C GLY A 369 -23.17 -5.14 -8.63
N GLU A 370 -23.88 -5.99 -7.90
CA GLU A 370 -25.03 -6.77 -8.41
C GLU A 370 -26.20 -5.88 -8.88
N ARG A 371 -26.27 -4.64 -8.40
CA ARG A 371 -27.35 -3.67 -8.69
C ARG A 371 -26.95 -2.59 -9.68
N GLY A 372 -25.74 -2.64 -10.22
CA GLY A 372 -25.27 -1.58 -11.11
C GLY A 372 -24.94 -0.26 -10.40
N LEU A 373 -24.85 -0.26 -9.07
CA LEU A 373 -24.65 0.95 -8.27
C LEU A 373 -23.15 1.24 -8.13
N LEU A 374 -22.81 2.54 -8.08
CA LEU A 374 -21.45 2.97 -7.80
C LEU A 374 -20.98 2.44 -6.44
N TYR A 375 -19.75 1.94 -6.35
CA TYR A 375 -19.08 1.59 -5.10
C TYR A 375 -17.57 1.70 -5.25
N GLY A 376 -16.85 1.53 -4.15
CA GLY A 376 -15.42 1.70 -4.03
C GLY A 376 -15.09 2.86 -3.10
N HIS A 377 -13.83 3.24 -3.10
CA HIS A 377 -13.33 4.35 -2.29
C HIS A 377 -12.11 4.97 -2.96
N LEU A 378 -11.73 6.13 -2.47
CA LEU A 378 -10.58 6.90 -2.96
C LEU A 378 -9.78 7.44 -1.80
N HIS A 379 -8.50 7.75 -2.06
CA HIS A 379 -7.57 8.09 -1.01
C HIS A 379 -6.92 9.46 -1.16
N ILE A 380 -6.45 9.98 -0.03
CA ILE A 380 -5.49 11.08 0.09
C ILE A 380 -4.40 10.64 1.06
N HIS A 381 -3.13 10.81 0.72
CA HIS A 381 -2.02 10.53 1.63
C HIS A 381 -1.59 11.79 2.40
N LEU A 382 -1.23 11.60 3.66
CA LEU A 382 -0.68 12.58 4.59
C LEU A 382 0.76 12.18 4.88
N LEU A 383 1.69 13.04 4.49
CA LEU A 383 3.12 12.75 4.54
C LEU A 383 3.78 13.23 5.84
N PHE A 384 3.23 14.26 6.48
CA PHE A 384 3.74 14.83 7.73
C PHE A 384 2.66 14.96 8.82
N PRO A 385 1.83 13.92 9.06
CA PRO A 385 0.73 14.05 9.99
C PRO A 385 1.22 14.18 11.44
N THR A 386 0.49 14.94 12.24
CA THR A 386 0.49 14.86 13.70
C THR A 386 -0.85 14.29 14.15
N LEU A 387 -0.80 13.11 14.77
CA LEU A 387 -1.96 12.42 15.32
C LEU A 387 -1.85 12.41 16.84
N THR A 388 -2.82 13.04 17.49
CA THR A 388 -3.02 12.99 18.94
C THR A 388 -4.33 12.27 19.22
N VAL A 389 -4.32 11.39 20.21
CA VAL A 389 -5.54 10.77 20.74
C VAL A 389 -5.71 11.15 22.20
N SER A 390 -6.94 11.39 22.64
CA SER A 390 -7.28 11.63 24.03
C SER A 390 -8.01 10.44 24.63
N ASP A 391 -7.89 10.22 25.93
CA ASP A 391 -8.80 9.35 26.67
C ASP A 391 -10.11 10.08 27.04
N ARG A 392 -11.02 9.38 27.74
CA ARG A 392 -12.31 9.93 28.22
C ARG A 392 -12.17 11.13 29.16
N ASN A 393 -11.02 11.27 29.82
CA ASN A 393 -10.73 12.36 30.74
C ASN A 393 -10.01 13.52 30.06
N GLY A 394 -9.78 13.43 28.74
CA GLY A 394 -9.10 14.45 27.96
C GLY A 394 -7.58 14.40 28.07
N ARG A 395 -6.98 13.36 28.66
CA ARG A 395 -5.52 13.22 28.64
C ARG A 395 -5.08 12.81 27.24
N GLU A 396 -4.14 13.57 26.69
CA GLU A 396 -3.63 13.40 25.34
C GLU A 396 -2.41 12.47 25.26
N TYR A 397 -2.33 11.74 24.16
CA TYR A 397 -1.24 10.85 23.78
C TYR A 397 -0.91 11.11 22.30
N THR A 398 0.29 11.59 22.04
CA THR A 398 0.78 11.78 20.65
C THR A 398 1.22 10.43 20.08
N VAL A 399 0.60 10.01 18.98
CA VAL A 399 0.92 8.77 18.26
C VAL A 399 1.95 9.04 17.16
N ILE A 400 1.75 10.13 16.42
CA ILE A 400 2.62 10.59 15.33
C ILE A 400 2.89 12.07 15.55
N ARG A 401 4.15 12.49 15.37
CA ARG A 401 4.57 13.88 15.42
C ARG A 401 5.25 14.25 14.11
N ASN A 402 4.62 15.12 13.32
CA ASN A 402 5.14 15.62 12.04
C ASN A 402 5.65 14.52 11.11
N GLY A 403 4.89 13.43 10.95
CA GLY A 403 5.24 12.28 10.11
C GLY A 403 6.21 11.27 10.72
N ARG A 404 6.65 11.45 11.97
CA ARG A 404 7.44 10.45 12.71
C ARG A 404 6.59 9.74 13.75
N LEU A 405 6.64 8.40 13.78
CA LEU A 405 5.98 7.62 14.83
C LEU A 405 6.69 7.83 16.17
N CYS A 406 5.94 8.21 17.21
CA CYS A 406 6.51 8.32 18.56
C CYS A 406 7.02 6.97 19.09
N ALA A 407 6.51 5.85 18.58
CA ALA A 407 7.00 4.51 18.90
C ALA A 407 8.47 4.28 18.50
N LEU A 408 9.00 4.97 17.48
CA LEU A 408 10.42 4.85 17.09
C LEU A 408 11.36 5.51 18.10
N ASP A 409 10.83 6.40 18.95
CA ASP A 409 11.55 7.09 20.01
C ASP A 409 11.26 6.49 21.40
N ASP A 410 10.39 5.47 21.49
CA ASP A 410 10.03 4.83 22.75
C ASP A 410 11.25 4.12 23.36
N PRO A 411 11.58 4.35 24.65
CA PRO A 411 12.76 3.77 25.28
C PRO A 411 12.80 2.24 25.24
N GLU A 412 11.66 1.56 25.32
CA GLU A 412 11.58 0.09 25.23
C GLU A 412 11.89 -0.37 23.81
N VAL A 413 11.37 0.33 22.79
CA VAL A 413 11.67 0.05 21.38
C VAL A 413 13.15 0.28 21.09
N ARG A 414 13.72 1.39 21.56
CA ARG A 414 15.14 1.72 21.38
C ARG A 414 16.04 0.69 22.04
N SER A 415 15.75 0.30 23.29
CA SER A 415 16.51 -0.75 23.98
C SER A 415 16.38 -2.11 23.30
N PHE A 416 15.19 -2.46 22.79
CA PHE A 416 14.99 -3.72 22.07
C PHE A 416 15.74 -3.74 20.72
N ALA A 417 15.88 -2.60 20.05
CA ALA A 417 16.60 -2.47 18.79
C ALA A 417 18.09 -2.81 18.91
N GLU A 418 18.72 -2.60 20.07
CA GLU A 418 20.13 -2.92 20.34
C GLU A 418 20.47 -4.40 20.09
N GLN A 419 19.48 -5.30 20.16
CA GLN A 419 19.65 -6.73 19.87
C GLN A 419 19.88 -7.03 18.39
N PHE A 420 19.55 -6.09 17.49
CA PHE A 420 19.60 -6.27 16.04
C PHE A 420 20.62 -5.35 15.35
N GLY A 421 21.17 -4.36 16.06
CA GLY A 421 22.11 -3.37 15.52
C GLY A 421 22.04 -2.05 16.26
N ASP A 422 22.62 -1.00 15.67
CA ASP A 422 22.54 0.36 16.21
C ASP A 422 21.08 0.87 16.17
N PRO A 423 20.46 1.22 17.31
CA PRO A 423 19.10 1.77 17.35
C PRO A 423 18.92 3.03 16.50
N ASP A 424 19.94 3.89 16.39
CA ASP A 424 19.85 5.13 15.61
C ASP A 424 19.82 4.86 14.11
N ASP A 425 20.47 3.80 13.66
CA ASP A 425 20.35 3.35 12.27
C ASP A 425 19.05 2.59 12.04
N LEU A 426 18.65 1.67 12.93
CA LEU A 426 17.47 0.83 12.74
C LEU A 426 16.14 1.61 12.83
N LEU A 427 16.06 2.63 13.68
CA LEU A 427 14.82 3.37 13.95
C LEU A 427 14.72 4.72 13.22
N ARG A 428 15.77 5.08 12.49
CA ARG A 428 15.73 6.20 11.53
C ARG A 428 14.93 5.79 10.30
N GLU A 429 14.12 6.72 9.79
CA GLU A 429 13.47 6.51 8.49
C GLU A 429 14.48 6.66 7.35
N ASP A 430 14.55 5.67 6.47
CA ASP A 430 15.50 5.67 5.34
C ASP A 430 15.13 6.72 4.28
N TRP A 431 13.87 7.12 4.26
CA TRP A 431 13.35 8.12 3.34
C TRP A 431 12.38 9.04 4.08
N ILE A 432 12.53 10.34 3.84
CA ILE A 432 11.59 11.38 4.23
C ILE A 432 11.21 12.11 2.92
N PRO A 433 9.92 12.22 2.56
CA PRO A 433 9.51 12.94 1.37
C PRO A 433 10.06 14.37 1.40
N GLU A 434 10.54 14.90 0.27
CA GLU A 434 10.87 16.32 0.18
C GLU A 434 9.66 17.10 -0.34
N VAL A 435 9.08 17.94 0.50
CA VAL A 435 7.97 18.81 0.15
C VAL A 435 8.40 20.28 0.30
N PRO A 436 8.60 21.00 -0.81
CA PRO A 436 8.97 22.41 -0.80
C PRO A 436 8.03 23.26 0.05
N GLY A 437 8.60 24.10 0.91
CA GLY A 437 7.85 24.96 1.83
C GLY A 437 7.30 24.27 3.09
N ILE A 438 7.46 22.95 3.23
CA ILE A 438 7.17 22.20 4.46
C ILE A 438 8.46 21.77 5.15
N ASN A 439 9.23 20.89 4.49
CA ASN A 439 10.50 20.37 5.04
C ASN A 439 11.69 20.53 4.07
N ALA A 440 11.46 21.05 2.85
CA ALA A 440 12.50 21.34 1.87
C ALA A 440 12.42 22.81 1.40
N PRO A 441 13.54 23.40 0.90
CA PRO A 441 13.53 24.75 0.35
C PRO A 441 12.52 24.94 -0.80
N GLY A 442 11.89 26.11 -0.87
CA GLY A 442 10.93 26.48 -1.92
C GLY A 442 9.60 27.00 -1.36
N SER A 443 8.56 26.96 -2.19
CA SER A 443 7.20 27.41 -1.84
C SER A 443 6.22 26.25 -1.88
N TYR A 444 5.47 26.07 -0.80
CA TYR A 444 4.39 25.08 -0.77
C TYR A 444 3.26 25.45 -1.73
N GLU A 445 2.99 26.73 -1.93
CA GLU A 445 1.96 27.17 -2.88
C GLU A 445 2.30 26.75 -4.32
N ASP A 446 3.58 26.82 -4.70
CA ASP A 446 4.02 26.39 -6.02
C ASP A 446 4.03 24.86 -6.14
N TYR A 447 4.50 24.16 -5.10
CA TYR A 447 4.44 22.69 -5.03
C TYR A 447 3.00 22.19 -5.15
N ALA A 448 2.06 22.77 -4.39
CA ALA A 448 0.66 22.36 -4.35
C ALA A 448 -0.09 22.57 -5.68
N ARG A 449 0.46 23.36 -6.62
CA ARG A 449 -0.11 23.53 -7.97
C ARG A 449 0.33 22.45 -8.96
N ASP A 450 1.54 21.92 -8.81
CA ASP A 450 2.09 20.84 -9.64
C ASP A 450 3.14 20.03 -8.86
N PRO A 451 2.70 19.16 -7.92
CA PRO A 451 3.61 18.40 -7.06
C PRO A 451 4.45 17.41 -7.87
N GLY A 452 3.95 16.98 -9.03
CA GLY A 452 4.65 16.09 -9.95
C GLY A 452 5.98 16.68 -10.44
N ARG A 453 6.09 18.01 -10.58
CA ARG A 453 7.34 18.66 -10.98
C ARG A 453 8.47 18.42 -9.98
N SER A 454 8.15 18.32 -8.68
CA SER A 454 9.14 18.03 -7.63
C SER A 454 9.32 16.53 -7.46
N ILE A 455 8.24 15.75 -7.40
CA ILE A 455 8.27 14.31 -7.12
C ILE A 455 8.97 13.52 -8.23
N TYR A 456 8.76 13.89 -9.49
CA TYR A 456 9.27 13.15 -10.65
C TYR A 456 10.52 13.80 -11.27
N ARG A 457 11.10 14.81 -10.60
CA ARG A 457 12.32 15.45 -11.08
C ARG A 457 13.44 14.42 -11.05
N ARG A 458 14.07 14.18 -12.19
CA ARG A 458 15.27 13.34 -12.24
C ARG A 458 16.39 14.15 -11.59
N SER A 459 17.12 13.53 -10.66
CA SER A 459 18.46 13.97 -10.30
C SER A 459 19.27 13.96 -11.60
N GLU A 460 19.73 15.12 -12.06
CA GLU A 460 20.61 15.24 -13.23
C GLU A 460 21.97 14.56 -13.00
#